data_AF-A0A1Q3TML7-F1
#
_entry.id   AF-A0A1Q3TML7-F1
#
_cell.length_a   1.000
_cell.length_b   1.000
_cell.length_c   1.000
_cell.angle_alpha   90.00
_cell.angle_beta   90.00
_cell.angle_gamma   90.00
#
_symmetry.space_group_name_H-M   'P 1'
#
loop_
_entity.id
_entity.type
_entity.pdbx_description
1 polymer ?
#
loop_
_entity_poly.entity_id
_entity_poly.type
_entity_poly.pdbx_seq_one_letter_code
_entity_poly.pdbx_strand_id
1 'polypeptide(L)' 'MRPFPHLKHNQVALVRAEKKTGHVLDEDFVLAVSDNQKVYTVFDSLDEAQAFAKKILSSNQEIEVAIYSDLQEVLFYSNP' A
#
# COMPACT_ATOMS: atom_id res chain seq x y z
N MET A 1 3.14 -12.21 -7.92
CA MET A 1 3.59 -10.96 -7.29
C MET A 1 4.70 -11.30 -6.29
N ARG A 2 5.61 -10.37 -5.96
CA ARG A 2 6.59 -10.63 -4.88
C ARG A 2 5.85 -10.92 -3.56
N PRO A 3 6.36 -11.82 -2.70
CA PRO A 3 5.76 -12.09 -1.40
C PRO A 3 5.74 -10.83 -0.54
N PHE A 4 4.80 -10.79 0.41
CA PHE A 4 4.70 -9.72 1.40
C PHE A 4 6.03 -9.57 2.16
N PRO A 5 6.52 -8.34 2.40
CA PRO A 5 7.84 -8.15 2.99
C PRO A 5 7.89 -8.62 4.44
N HIS A 6 9.06 -9.11 4.86
CA HIS A 6 9.38 -9.18 6.28
C HIS A 6 9.70 -7.75 6.76
N LEU A 7 8.84 -7.21 7.63
CA LEU A 7 9.00 -5.88 8.21
C LEU A 7 9.77 -5.96 9.53
N LYS A 8 10.60 -4.96 9.80
CA LYS A 8 11.19 -4.78 11.14
C LYS A 8 10.16 -4.21 12.10
N HIS A 9 10.41 -4.32 13.41
CA HIS A 9 9.60 -3.66 14.43
C HIS A 9 9.51 -2.15 14.11
N ASN A 10 8.28 -1.61 14.07
CA ASN A 10 7.88 -0.25 13.65
C ASN A 10 7.82 0.04 12.14
N GLN A 11 8.33 -0.82 11.27
CA GLN A 11 8.11 -0.67 9.84
C GLN A 11 6.68 -1.05 9.48
N VAL A 12 6.16 -0.38 8.46
CA VAL A 12 4.82 -0.65 7.93
C VAL A 12 4.88 -0.82 6.41
N ALA A 13 3.95 -1.59 5.85
CA ALA A 13 3.80 -1.75 4.41
C ALA A 13 2.50 -1.08 3.95
N LEU A 14 2.60 -0.14 3.03
CA LEU A 14 1.47 0.44 2.32
C LEU A 14 1.23 -0.33 1.03
N VAL A 15 0.00 -0.81 0.83
CA VAL A 15 -0.48 -1.42 -0.42
C VAL A 15 -1.58 -0.55 -1.04
N ARG A 16 -1.85 -0.77 -2.32
CA ARG A 16 -2.73 0.07 -3.14
C ARG A 16 -3.55 -0.81 -4.07
N ALA A 17 -4.80 -0.43 -4.29
CA ALA A 17 -5.66 -1.09 -5.25
C ALA A 17 -6.54 -0.07 -5.97
N GLU A 18 -7.01 -0.43 -7.16
CA GLU A 18 -8.07 0.32 -7.85
C GLU A 18 -9.41 0.04 -7.16
N LYS A 19 -10.10 1.12 -6.78
CA LYS A 19 -11.26 1.08 -5.89
C LYS A 19 -12.45 0.31 -6.46
N LYS A 20 -12.70 0.36 -7.77
CA LYS A 20 -13.87 -0.28 -8.38
C LYS A 20 -13.71 -1.79 -8.56
N THR A 21 -12.48 -2.24 -8.82
CA THR A 21 -12.19 -3.63 -9.19
C THR A 21 -11.49 -4.41 -8.09
N GLY A 22 -10.88 -3.72 -7.11
CA GLY A 22 -10.00 -4.34 -6.11
C GLY A 22 -8.68 -4.84 -6.71
N HIS A 23 -8.37 -4.46 -7.95
CA HIS A 23 -7.13 -4.86 -8.58
C HIS A 23 -5.93 -4.22 -7.89
N VAL A 24 -4.98 -5.06 -7.48
CA VAL A 24 -3.74 -4.63 -6.83
C VAL A 24 -2.87 -3.86 -7.82
N LEU A 25 -2.33 -2.74 -7.36
CA LEU A 25 -1.42 -1.88 -8.12
C LEU A 25 0.01 -2.00 -7.58
N ASP A 26 0.99 -1.83 -8.46
CA ASP A 26 2.40 -1.75 -8.09
C ASP A 26 2.80 -0.35 -7.62
N GLU A 27 4.11 -0.16 -7.38
CA GLU A 27 4.65 1.09 -6.88
C GLU A 27 4.52 2.28 -7.85
N ASP A 28 4.28 2.01 -9.13
CA ASP A 28 4.05 2.98 -10.19
C ASP A 28 2.56 3.14 -10.55
N PHE A 29 1.66 2.56 -9.74
CA PHE A 29 0.20 2.57 -9.95
C PHE A 29 -0.26 1.81 -11.20
N VAL A 30 0.54 0.85 -11.67
CA VAL A 30 0.20 -0.05 -12.77
C VAL A 30 -0.40 -1.34 -12.20
N LEU A 31 -1.35 -1.92 -12.92
CA LEU A 31 -1.94 -3.21 -12.57
C LEU A 31 -0.85 -4.26 -12.36
N ALA A 32 -0.87 -4.91 -11.20
CA ALA A 32 0.08 -5.96 -10.86
C ALA A 32 -0.29 -7.28 -11.54
N VAL A 33 0.34 -7.58 -12.67
CA VAL A 33 0.12 -8.80 -13.47
C VAL A 33 1.31 -9.76 -13.46
N SER A 34 2.43 -9.37 -12.83
CA SER A 34 3.68 -10.11 -12.83
C SER A 34 4.27 -10.30 -11.43
N ASP A 35 5.06 -11.35 -11.26
CA ASP A 35 5.81 -11.63 -10.04
C ASP A 35 6.95 -10.64 -9.79
N ASN A 36 7.40 -9.93 -10.83
CA ASN A 36 8.48 -8.96 -10.71
C ASN A 36 8.03 -7.61 -10.14
N GLN A 37 6.73 -7.32 -10.17
CA GLN A 37 6.17 -6.07 -9.67
C GLN A 37 6.13 -6.07 -8.13
N LYS A 38 6.51 -4.93 -7.57
CA LYS A 38 6.46 -4.68 -6.13
C LYS A 38 5.14 -3.98 -5.81
N VAL A 39 4.28 -4.67 -5.08
CA VAL A 39 2.90 -4.23 -4.76
C VAL A 39 2.78 -3.52 -3.41
N TYR A 40 3.91 -3.09 -2.85
CA TYR A 40 3.97 -2.46 -1.54
C TYR A 40 5.10 -1.43 -1.47
N THR A 41 4.92 -0.44 -0.62
CA THR A 41 5.98 0.51 -0.22
C THR A 41 6.18 0.38 1.29
N VAL A 42 7.44 0.16 1.71
CA VAL A 42 7.79 0.05 3.12
C VAL A 42 8.18 1.42 3.64
N PHE A 43 7.69 1.77 4.82
CA PHE A 43 8.03 2.99 5.55
C PHE A 43 8.57 2.63 6.94
N ASP A 44 9.38 3.52 7.51
CA ASP A 44 9.98 3.32 8.83
C ASP A 44 9.03 3.72 9.99
N SER A 45 7.88 4.32 9.66
CA SER A 45 6.82 4.64 10.63
C SER A 45 5.43 4.67 9.99
N LEU A 46 4.40 4.51 10.82
CA LEU A 46 2.99 4.67 10.43
C LEU A 46 2.70 6.11 9.95
N ASP A 47 3.29 7.12 10.59
CA ASP A 47 3.06 8.53 10.25
C ASP A 47 3.54 8.87 8.84
N GLU A 48 4.72 8.38 8.43
CA GLU A 48 5.24 8.54 7.07
C GLU A 48 4.32 7.88 6.03
N ALA A 49 3.88 6.64 6.32
CA ALA A 49 2.98 5.91 5.44
C ALA A 49 1.62 6.62 5.30
N GLN A 50 1.06 7.16 6.39
CA GLN A 50 -0.19 7.92 6.36
C GLN A 50 -0.05 9.25 5.61
N ALA A 51 1.07 9.95 5.77
CA ALA A 51 1.35 11.17 5.02
C ALA A 51 1.44 10.89 3.51
N PHE A 52 2.07 9.77 3.13
CA PHE A 52 2.13 9.33 1.73
C PHE A 52 0.75 8.90 1.20
N ALA A 53 0.00 8.12 1.97
CA ALA A 53 -1.37 7.72 1.65
C ALA A 53 -2.26 8.94 1.34
N LYS A 54 -2.23 9.98 2.18
CA LYS A 54 -2.98 11.22 1.96
C LYS A 54 -2.64 11.88 0.62
N LYS A 55 -1.36 11.88 0.22
CA LYS A 55 -0.93 12.43 -1.08
C LYS A 55 -1.51 11.63 -2.25
N ILE A 56 -1.47 10.29 -2.19
CA ILE A 56 -2.07 9.41 -3.20
C ILE A 56 -3.55 9.75 -3.36
N LEU A 57 -4.29 9.69 -2.25
CA LEU A 57 -5.74 9.86 -2.22
C LEU A 57 -6.19 11.27 -2.67
N SER A 58 -5.35 12.29 -2.43
CA SER A 58 -5.61 13.64 -2.93
C SER A 58 -5.36 13.80 -4.43
N SER A 59 -4.50 12.94 -5.02
CA SER A 59 -4.13 13.00 -6.43
C SER A 59 -5.00 12.10 -7.31
N ASN A 60 -5.54 11.01 -6.74
CA ASN A 60 -6.37 10.07 -7.46
C ASN A 60 -7.37 9.38 -6.51
N GLN A 61 -8.66 9.70 -6.70
CA GLN A 61 -9.77 9.18 -5.89
C GLN A 61 -10.21 7.76 -6.29
N GLU A 62 -9.68 7.22 -7.38
CA GLU A 62 -9.97 5.86 -7.84
C GLU A 62 -9.05 4.82 -7.20
N ILE A 63 -8.18 5.24 -6.26
CA ILE A 63 -7.26 4.37 -5.54
C ILE A 63 -7.70 4.25 -4.10
N GLU A 64 -7.69 3.03 -3.58
CA GLU A 64 -7.72 2.76 -2.15
C GLU A 64 -6.34 2.33 -1.65
N VAL A 65 -6.11 2.57 -0.36
CA VAL A 65 -4.83 2.26 0.29
C VAL A 65 -5.07 1.57 1.63
N ALA A 66 -4.21 0.60 1.94
CA ALA A 66 -4.16 -0.07 3.22
C ALA A 66 -2.72 -0.07 3.75
N ILE A 67 -2.54 0.10 5.05
CA ILE A 67 -1.25 0.06 5.73
C ILE A 67 -1.27 -1.10 6.72
N TYR A 68 -0.27 -1.97 6.61
CA TYR A 68 -0.12 -3.18 7.40
C TYR A 68 1.09 -3.08 8.35
N SER A 69 0.95 -3.64 9.55
CA SER A 69 2.05 -3.83 10.51
C SER A 69 2.95 -5.01 10.12
N ASP A 70 4.04 -5.19 10.87
CA ASP A 70 4.90 -6.37 10.85
C ASP A 70 4.18 -7.67 11.22
N LEU A 71 3.05 -7.57 11.92
CA LEU A 71 2.15 -8.68 12.24
C LEU A 71 1.05 -8.90 11.17
N GLN A 72 1.12 -8.19 10.04
CA GLN A 72 0.10 -8.18 8.98
C GLN A 72 -1.29 -7.72 9.44
N GLU A 73 -1.35 -6.96 10.53
CA GLU A 73 -2.59 -6.31 10.98
C GLU A 73 -2.82 -5.02 10.19
N VAL A 74 -4.07 -4.74 9.83
CA VAL A 74 -4.42 -3.48 9.16
C VAL A 74 -4.40 -2.35 10.20
N LEU A 75 -3.44 -1.44 10.07
CA LEU A 75 -3.31 -0.25 10.92
C LEU A 75 -4.09 0.95 10.37
N PHE A 76 -4.29 0.99 9.07
CA PHE A 76 -5.03 2.04 8.39
C PHE A 76 -5.64 1.50 7.09
N TYR A 77 -6.87 1.89 6.81
CA TYR A 77 -7.53 1.64 5.54
C TYR A 77 -8.29 2.90 5.13
N SER A 78 -8.18 3.29 3.87
CA SER A 78 -8.94 4.42 3.34
C SER A 78 -9.33 4.21 1.89
N ASN A 79 -10.63 4.39 1.68
CA ASN A 79 -11.35 4.47 0.42
C ASN A 79 -12.16 5.77 0.56
N PRO A 80 -11.59 6.92 0.16
CA PRO A 80 -12.31 8.20 0.17
C PRO A 80 -13.41 8.23 -0.89
#